data_AF-A0A957EBN9-F1
#
_entry.id   AF-A0A957EBN9-F1
#
_cell.length_a   1.000
_cell.length_b   1.000
_cell.length_c   1.000
_cell.angle_alpha   90.00
_cell.angle_beta   90.00
_cell.angle_gamma   90.00
#
_symmetry.space_group_name_H-M   'P 1'
#
loop_
_entity.id
_entity.type
_entity.pdbx_description
1 polymer ?
#
loop_
_entity_poly.entity_id
_entity_poly.type
_entity_poly.pdbx_seq_one_letter_code
_entity_poly.pdbx_strand_id
1 'polypeptide(L)'
;MTIKEAQARIKARVWQSVAQANLDLSALDKTTLENFVDLVTEAALLEIDNELDLSQLADKSATVEVEEEDQFGEKLLWEGRPFLSLVLNYTITSERIKITSGLLGKAHENVELVRIQDIDHSQTFGERVLKIGDITIRSHDPSHPEIVLRNVQDPEAVYEILRRAVLEARKRHNFSYREEM
;
A
#
# COMPACT_ATOMS: atom_id res chain seq x y z
N MET A 1 -12.79 -6.95 -4.19
CA MET A 1 -13.63 -6.11 -3.32
C MET A 1 -12.84 -4.86 -3.02
N THR A 2 -13.42 -3.68 -3.19
CA THR A 2 -12.72 -2.41 -2.94
C THR A 2 -12.79 -2.03 -1.46
N ILE A 3 -11.83 -1.24 -0.96
CA ILE A 3 -11.85 -0.77 0.45
C ILE A 3 -13.10 0.06 0.73
N LYS A 4 -13.53 0.88 -0.24
CA LYS A 4 -14.77 1.66 -0.12
C LYS A 4 -16.00 0.77 0.05
N GLU A 5 -16.07 -0.38 -0.63
CA GLU A 5 -17.11 -1.38 -0.39
C GLU A 5 -17.01 -1.99 1.01
N ALA A 6 -15.81 -2.27 1.52
CA ALA A 6 -15.60 -2.81 2.87
C ALA A 6 -16.11 -1.85 3.93
N GLN A 7 -15.64 -0.62 3.84
CA GLN A 7 -16.02 0.47 4.73
C GLN A 7 -17.53 0.69 4.70
N ALA A 8 -18.16 0.75 3.51
CA ALA A 8 -19.61 0.94 3.40
C ALA A 8 -20.40 -0.20 4.05
N ARG A 9 -19.98 -1.46 3.87
CA ARG A 9 -20.65 -2.61 4.50
C ARG A 9 -20.49 -2.63 6.02
N ILE A 10 -19.29 -2.37 6.53
CA ILE A 10 -19.05 -2.31 7.97
C ILE A 10 -19.81 -1.14 8.59
N LYS A 11 -19.74 0.06 7.99
CA LYS A 11 -20.49 1.24 8.43
C LYS A 11 -22.00 0.96 8.49
N ALA A 12 -22.57 0.33 7.46
CA ALA A 12 -23.97 -0.06 7.46
C ALA A 12 -24.30 -1.05 8.58
N ARG A 13 -23.39 -1.99 8.87
CA ARG A 13 -23.53 -2.95 9.96
C ARG A 13 -23.47 -2.26 11.33
N VAL A 14 -22.56 -1.32 11.55
CA VAL A 14 -22.46 -0.54 12.78
C VAL A 14 -23.75 0.24 13.00
N TRP A 15 -24.27 0.93 11.97
CA TRP A 15 -25.56 1.62 12.05
C TRP A 15 -26.72 0.69 12.40
N GLN A 16 -26.76 -0.50 11.79
CA GLN A 16 -27.77 -1.51 12.11
C GLN A 16 -27.69 -1.93 13.58
N SER A 17 -26.49 -2.16 14.11
CA SER A 17 -26.28 -2.52 15.52
C SER A 17 -26.66 -1.39 16.46
N VAL A 18 -26.34 -0.14 16.13
CA VAL A 18 -26.76 1.04 16.91
C VAL A 18 -28.29 1.14 16.96
N ALA A 19 -28.98 0.96 15.83
CA ALA A 19 -30.44 1.03 15.77
C ALA A 19 -31.14 -0.11 16.53
N GLN A 20 -30.49 -1.27 16.66
CA GLN A 20 -31.00 -2.41 17.44
C GLN A 20 -30.65 -2.32 18.93
N ALA A 21 -29.62 -1.55 19.28
CA ALA A 21 -29.22 -1.36 20.66
C ALA A 21 -30.21 -0.42 21.35
N ASN A 22 -30.68 -0.79 22.53
CA ASN A 22 -31.54 0.07 23.36
C ASN A 22 -30.70 1.14 24.10
N LEU A 23 -29.93 1.91 23.34
CA LEU A 23 -29.06 2.98 23.84
C LEU A 23 -29.80 4.32 23.78
N ASP A 24 -29.71 5.10 24.84
CA ASP A 24 -30.17 6.49 24.81
C ASP A 24 -29.10 7.36 24.15
N LEU A 25 -29.34 7.71 22.88
CA LEU A 25 -28.45 8.56 22.07
C LEU A 25 -29.01 9.97 21.88
N SER A 26 -30.09 10.32 22.58
CA SER A 26 -30.78 11.60 22.44
C SER A 26 -29.92 12.82 22.82
N ALA A 27 -28.90 12.59 23.66
CA ALA A 27 -27.95 13.62 24.10
C ALA A 27 -26.84 13.91 23.08
N LEU A 28 -26.68 13.08 22.04
CA LEU A 28 -25.66 13.27 21.01
C LEU A 28 -26.26 13.96 19.78
N ASP A 29 -25.55 14.95 19.24
CA ASP A 29 -25.90 15.49 17.94
C ASP A 29 -25.56 14.49 16.82
N LYS A 30 -26.21 14.68 15.67
CA LYS A 30 -26.06 13.78 14.52
C LYS A 30 -24.61 13.69 14.01
N THR A 31 -23.86 14.79 14.04
CA THR A 31 -22.47 14.82 13.57
C THR A 31 -21.55 14.05 14.50
N THR A 32 -21.72 14.21 15.81
CA THR A 32 -20.97 13.42 16.80
C THR A 32 -21.24 11.93 16.66
N LEU A 33 -22.49 11.53 16.45
CA LEU A 33 -22.84 10.13 16.21
C LEU A 33 -22.26 9.60 14.89
N GLU A 34 -22.31 10.38 13.81
CA GLU A 34 -21.68 10.03 12.53
C GLU A 34 -20.17 9.83 12.68
N ASN A 35 -19.47 10.75 13.34
CA ASN A 35 -18.03 10.65 13.59
C ASN A 35 -17.67 9.43 14.45
N PHE A 36 -18.51 9.10 15.44
CA PHE A 36 -18.30 7.90 16.27
C PHE A 36 -18.45 6.62 15.44
N VAL A 37 -19.48 6.54 14.60
CA VAL A 37 -19.68 5.38 13.72
C VAL A 37 -18.51 5.25 12.73
N ASP A 38 -18.01 6.37 12.21
CA ASP A 38 -16.82 6.38 11.35
C ASP A 38 -15.59 5.86 12.08
N LEU A 39 -15.32 6.34 13.31
CA LEU A 39 -14.22 5.86 14.14
C LEU A 39 -14.29 4.35 14.41
N VAL A 40 -15.48 3.83 14.78
CA VAL A 40 -15.66 2.40 15.04
C VAL A 40 -15.47 1.58 13.77
N THR A 41 -15.94 2.08 12.63
CA THR A 41 -15.75 1.43 11.32
C THR A 41 -14.27 1.36 10.96
N GLU A 42 -13.54 2.46 11.15
CA GLU A 42 -12.10 2.56 10.92
C GLU A 42 -11.31 1.60 11.82
N ALA A 43 -11.64 1.55 13.11
CA ALA A 43 -11.02 0.63 14.06
C ALA A 43 -11.25 -0.85 13.68
N ALA A 44 -12.46 -1.21 13.24
CA ALA A 44 -12.78 -2.57 12.81
C ALA A 44 -12.02 -2.96 11.53
N LEU A 45 -11.85 -2.03 10.59
CA LEU A 45 -11.07 -2.28 9.38
C LEU A 45 -9.59 -2.53 9.69
N LEU A 46 -9.00 -1.74 10.61
CA LEU A 46 -7.62 -1.92 11.04
C LEU A 46 -7.38 -3.28 11.66
N GLU A 47 -8.31 -3.76 12.51
CA GLU A 47 -8.17 -5.06 13.14
C GLU A 47 -8.17 -6.20 12.12
N ILE A 48 -9.08 -6.13 11.13
CA ILE A 48 -9.11 -7.11 10.04
C ILE A 48 -7.80 -7.08 9.26
N ASP A 49 -7.26 -5.91 8.92
CA ASP A 49 -6.00 -5.82 8.19
C ASP A 49 -4.80 -6.39 8.98
N ASN A 50 -4.78 -6.16 10.30
CA ASN A 50 -3.76 -6.74 11.18
C ASN A 50 -3.82 -8.28 11.19
N GLU A 51 -5.01 -8.88 11.24
CA GLU A 51 -5.17 -10.34 11.16
C GLU A 51 -4.66 -10.89 9.81
N LEU A 52 -4.91 -10.17 8.72
CA LEU A 52 -4.40 -10.52 7.40
C LEU A 52 -2.87 -10.39 7.33
N ASP A 53 -2.28 -9.38 7.99
CA ASP A 53 -0.83 -9.19 8.05
C ASP A 53 -0.14 -10.36 8.73
N LEU A 54 -0.60 -10.72 9.92
CA LEU A 54 -0.05 -11.81 10.71
C LEU A 54 -0.12 -13.14 9.95
N SER A 55 -1.23 -13.38 9.25
CA SER A 55 -1.40 -14.57 8.43
C SER A 55 -0.39 -14.62 7.27
N GLN A 56 -0.19 -13.50 6.57
CA GLN A 56 0.79 -13.43 5.48
C GLN A 56 2.24 -13.50 5.96
N LEU A 57 2.55 -12.92 7.12
CA LEU A 57 3.89 -13.02 7.72
C LEU A 57 4.23 -14.46 8.10
N ALA A 58 3.25 -15.25 8.55
CA ALA A 58 3.42 -16.68 8.82
C ALA A 58 3.70 -17.47 7.52
N ASP A 59 2.91 -17.25 6.46
CA ASP A 59 3.10 -17.90 5.16
C ASP A 59 4.43 -17.48 4.49
N LYS A 60 4.80 -16.20 4.59
CA LYS A 60 6.07 -15.68 4.10
C LYS A 60 7.24 -16.27 4.88
N SER A 61 7.20 -16.35 6.22
CA SER A 61 8.30 -16.94 7.00
C SER A 61 8.59 -18.39 6.61
N ALA A 62 7.56 -19.17 6.25
CA ALA A 62 7.74 -20.53 5.73
C ALA A 62 8.33 -20.59 4.30
N THR A 63 8.27 -19.48 3.55
CA THR A 63 8.74 -19.37 2.16
C THR A 63 10.06 -18.59 2.03
N VAL A 64 10.36 -17.69 2.98
CA VAL A 64 11.46 -16.71 2.98
C VAL A 64 12.79 -17.30 3.47
N GLU A 65 12.80 -18.49 4.09
CA GLU A 65 14.06 -19.19 4.45
C GLU A 65 14.98 -19.53 3.25
N VAL A 66 14.60 -19.19 2.00
CA VAL A 66 15.35 -19.56 0.78
C VAL A 66 15.88 -18.36 -0.03
N GLU A 67 15.57 -17.10 0.27
CA GLU A 67 15.98 -15.97 -0.60
C GLU A 67 16.57 -14.78 0.18
N GLU A 68 17.76 -14.99 0.76
CA GLU A 68 18.72 -13.89 0.99
C GLU A 68 19.64 -13.81 -0.25
N GLU A 69 19.62 -12.66 -0.92
CA GLU A 69 20.19 -12.37 -2.25
C GLU A 69 19.30 -12.79 -3.43
N ASP A 70 18.45 -11.85 -3.88
CA ASP A 70 17.93 -11.84 -5.25
C ASP A 70 19.12 -12.08 -6.20
N GLN A 71 19.00 -12.95 -7.22
CA GLN A 71 20.08 -13.34 -8.17
C GLN A 71 20.86 -12.18 -8.81
N PHE A 72 20.38 -10.94 -8.64
CA PHE A 72 20.91 -9.70 -9.18
C PHE A 72 21.60 -8.79 -8.15
N GLY A 73 21.68 -9.18 -6.87
CA GLY A 73 22.29 -8.36 -5.80
C GLY A 73 21.53 -7.07 -5.48
N GLU A 74 20.24 -7.01 -5.81
CA GLU A 74 19.40 -5.84 -5.54
C GLU A 74 19.09 -5.73 -4.04
N LYS A 75 19.26 -4.53 -3.48
CA LYS A 75 18.93 -4.27 -2.08
C LYS A 75 17.43 -4.02 -1.92
N LEU A 76 16.76 -4.79 -1.07
CA LEU A 76 15.39 -4.50 -0.64
C LEU A 76 15.35 -3.18 0.17
N LEU A 77 14.49 -2.25 -0.24
CA LEU A 77 14.31 -0.96 0.43
C LEU A 77 12.99 -0.87 1.19
N TRP A 78 11.94 -1.48 0.64
CA TRP A 78 10.63 -1.53 1.26
C TRP A 78 9.81 -2.67 0.67
N GLU A 79 8.97 -3.28 1.49
CA GLU A 79 7.96 -4.25 1.06
C GLU A 79 6.65 -3.95 1.77
N GLY A 80 5.55 -4.11 1.06
CA GLY A 80 4.23 -3.97 1.64
C GLY A 80 3.14 -4.49 0.71
N ARG A 81 1.90 -4.20 1.08
CA ARG A 81 0.71 -4.52 0.29
C ARG A 81 -0.31 -3.40 0.43
N PRO A 82 -1.28 -3.30 -0.49
CA PRO A 82 -2.45 -2.47 -0.25
C PRO A 82 -3.16 -2.91 1.03
N PHE A 83 -3.72 -1.95 1.76
CA PHE A 83 -4.63 -2.20 2.87
C PHE A 83 -5.74 -3.19 2.48
N LEU A 84 -5.97 -4.22 3.30
CA LEU A 84 -6.88 -5.35 3.11
C LEU A 84 -6.60 -6.25 1.90
N SER A 85 -5.43 -6.12 1.26
CA SER A 85 -5.06 -6.96 0.13
C SER A 85 -4.59 -8.34 0.59
N LEU A 86 -5.16 -9.38 -0.02
CA LEU A 86 -4.70 -10.77 0.15
C LEU A 86 -3.74 -11.23 -0.96
N VAL A 87 -3.81 -10.59 -2.12
CA VAL A 87 -3.26 -11.14 -3.37
C VAL A 87 -2.29 -10.21 -4.08
N LEU A 88 -2.23 -8.94 -3.69
CA LEU A 88 -1.35 -7.93 -4.29
C LEU A 88 -0.28 -7.54 -3.28
N ASN A 89 0.99 -7.60 -3.69
CA ASN A 89 2.16 -7.17 -2.93
C ASN A 89 3.00 -6.20 -3.77
N TYR A 90 3.66 -5.29 -3.07
CA TYR A 90 4.55 -4.28 -3.61
C TYR A 90 5.93 -4.43 -2.98
N THR A 91 6.97 -4.38 -3.81
CA THR A 91 8.36 -4.44 -3.37
C THR A 91 9.11 -3.31 -4.06
N ILE A 92 9.86 -2.53 -3.29
CA ILE A 92 10.76 -1.51 -3.80
C ILE A 92 12.18 -1.98 -3.50
N THR A 93 12.97 -2.17 -4.55
CA THR A 93 14.39 -2.51 -4.46
C THR A 93 15.25 -1.29 -4.80
N SER A 94 16.57 -1.46 -4.77
CA SER A 94 17.51 -0.45 -5.23
C SER A 94 17.39 -0.16 -6.73
N GLU A 95 16.84 -1.05 -7.54
CA GLU A 95 16.80 -0.94 -9.00
C GLU A 95 15.38 -0.79 -9.56
N ARG A 96 14.36 -1.40 -8.95
CA ARG A 96 13.00 -1.42 -9.51
C ARG A 96 11.88 -1.48 -8.47
N ILE A 97 10.68 -1.14 -8.90
CA ILE A 97 9.43 -1.45 -8.21
C ILE A 97 8.89 -2.75 -8.79
N LYS A 98 8.59 -3.73 -7.94
CA LYS A 98 7.95 -5.00 -8.31
C LYS A 98 6.52 -5.04 -7.77
N ILE A 99 5.57 -5.34 -8.63
CA ILE A 99 4.16 -5.53 -8.30
C ILE A 99 3.82 -6.99 -8.58
N THR A 100 3.48 -7.72 -7.53
CA THR A 100 3.15 -9.15 -7.63
C THR A 100 1.69 -9.36 -7.28
N SER A 101 0.93 -10.00 -8.17
CA SER A 101 -0.50 -10.26 -7.97
C SER A 101 -0.89 -11.72 -8.19
N GLY A 102 -1.85 -12.22 -7.40
CA GLY A 102 -2.56 -13.48 -7.63
C GLY A 102 -2.51 -14.48 -6.47
N LEU A 103 -3.49 -15.38 -6.44
CA LEU A 103 -3.66 -16.41 -5.40
C LEU A 103 -3.19 -17.81 -5.84
N LEU A 104 -3.42 -18.16 -7.11
CA LEU A 104 -3.08 -19.47 -7.70
C LEU A 104 -2.01 -19.38 -8.80
N GLY A 105 -1.89 -18.23 -9.45
CA GLY A 105 -0.82 -17.91 -10.41
C GLY A 105 -0.32 -16.49 -10.12
N LYS A 106 1.01 -16.32 -10.11
CA LYS A 106 1.64 -15.02 -9.83
C LYS A 106 1.86 -14.27 -11.15
N ALA A 107 1.27 -13.09 -11.27
CA ALA A 107 1.65 -12.12 -12.30
C ALA A 107 2.63 -11.12 -11.68
N HIS A 108 3.69 -10.79 -12.42
CA HIS A 108 4.73 -9.87 -12.00
C HIS A 108 4.82 -8.72 -13.00
N GLU A 109 4.79 -7.51 -12.48
CA GLU A 109 5.03 -6.28 -13.22
C GLU A 109 6.20 -5.55 -12.56
N ASN A 110 7.16 -5.09 -13.35
CA ASN A 110 8.37 -4.43 -12.87
C ASN A 110 8.54 -3.08 -13.56
N VAL A 111 8.90 -2.06 -12.78
CA VAL A 111 9.29 -0.74 -13.31
C VAL A 111 10.64 -0.33 -12.77
N GLU A 112 11.59 -0.16 -13.69
CA GLU A 112 12.94 0.28 -13.39
C GLU A 112 12.93 1.72 -12.85
N LEU A 113 13.62 1.93 -11.72
CA LEU A 113 13.67 3.24 -11.05
C LEU A 113 14.31 4.32 -11.92
N VAL A 114 15.26 3.94 -12.80
CA VAL A 114 15.89 4.87 -13.74
C VAL A 114 14.90 5.45 -14.75
N ARG A 115 13.78 4.77 -15.02
CA ARG A 115 12.74 5.20 -15.97
C ARG A 115 11.64 6.04 -15.34
N ILE A 116 11.53 6.03 -14.02
CA ILE A 116 10.56 6.84 -13.30
C ILE A 116 10.86 8.30 -13.59
N GLN A 117 9.86 9.03 -14.05
CA GLN A 117 9.93 10.47 -14.32
C GLN A 117 9.57 11.25 -13.07
N ASP A 118 8.44 10.89 -12.45
CA ASP A 118 7.83 11.63 -11.36
C ASP A 118 7.06 10.71 -10.40
N ILE A 119 6.92 11.16 -9.16
CA ILE A 119 6.24 10.44 -8.08
C ILE A 119 5.37 11.45 -7.34
N ASP A 120 4.11 11.11 -7.10
CA ASP A 120 3.19 11.82 -6.22
C ASP A 120 2.61 10.87 -5.18
N HIS A 121 2.12 11.42 -4.07
CA HIS A 121 1.26 10.67 -3.15
C HIS A 121 -0.02 11.47 -2.87
N SER A 122 -1.12 10.78 -2.57
CA SER A 122 -2.39 11.40 -2.26
C SER A 122 -3.16 10.65 -1.18
N GLN A 123 -3.89 11.40 -0.36
CA GLN A 123 -4.73 10.89 0.71
C GLN A 123 -6.02 11.71 0.82
N THR A 124 -7.16 11.03 0.86
CA THR A 124 -8.43 11.59 1.30
C THR A 124 -8.46 11.80 2.82
N PHE A 125 -9.51 12.41 3.34
CA PHE A 125 -9.62 12.68 4.78
C PHE A 125 -9.61 11.41 5.64
N GLY A 126 -10.42 10.40 5.30
CA GLY A 126 -10.47 9.14 6.05
C GLY A 126 -9.16 8.33 5.92
N GLU A 127 -8.55 8.36 4.75
CA GLU A 127 -7.25 7.72 4.51
C GLU A 127 -6.14 8.30 5.38
N ARG A 128 -6.16 9.61 5.69
CA ARG A 128 -5.22 10.21 6.66
C ARG A 128 -5.38 9.68 8.07
N VAL A 129 -6.61 9.38 8.51
CA VAL A 129 -6.86 8.82 9.85
C VAL A 129 -6.26 7.41 9.96
N LEU A 130 -6.44 6.61 8.91
CA LEU A 130 -5.89 5.27 8.80
C LEU A 130 -4.40 5.24 8.41
N LYS A 131 -3.80 6.40 8.11
CA LYS A 131 -2.44 6.54 7.54
C LYS A 131 -2.21 5.70 6.28
N ILE A 132 -3.23 5.56 5.44
CA ILE A 132 -3.12 4.88 4.15
C ILE A 132 -3.21 5.91 3.02
N GLY A 133 -2.74 5.58 1.82
CA GLY A 133 -2.95 6.42 0.65
C GLY A 133 -2.37 5.83 -0.63
N ASP A 134 -2.49 6.57 -1.71
CA ASP A 134 -2.02 6.12 -3.03
C ASP A 134 -0.71 6.81 -3.39
N ILE A 135 0.23 6.07 -3.98
CA ILE A 135 1.44 6.60 -4.61
C ILE A 135 1.32 6.44 -6.12
N THR A 136 1.31 7.56 -6.84
CA THR A 136 1.25 7.60 -8.30
C THR A 136 2.64 7.79 -8.87
N ILE A 137 3.04 6.90 -9.77
CA ILE A 137 4.34 6.88 -10.41
C ILE A 137 4.14 7.08 -11.89
N ARG A 138 4.78 8.09 -12.46
CA ARG A 138 4.82 8.32 -13.91
C ARG A 138 6.19 7.92 -14.44
N SER A 139 6.20 7.20 -15.56
CA SER A 139 7.40 6.60 -16.12
C SER A 139 7.51 6.87 -17.62
N HIS A 140 8.74 6.90 -18.13
CA HIS A 140 8.99 6.88 -19.58
C HIS A 140 8.89 5.47 -20.19
N ASP A 141 8.50 4.48 -19.40
CA ASP A 141 8.25 3.14 -19.90
C ASP A 141 7.00 3.10 -20.79
N PRO A 142 7.12 2.71 -22.08
CA PRO A 142 5.99 2.68 -22.99
C PRO A 142 4.96 1.61 -22.65
N SER A 143 5.33 0.57 -21.90
CA SER A 143 4.41 -0.48 -21.46
C SER A 143 3.61 -0.03 -20.24
N HIS A 144 4.20 0.75 -19.34
CA HIS A 144 3.59 1.17 -18.08
C HIS A 144 3.88 2.66 -17.81
N PRO A 145 3.22 3.58 -18.53
CA PRO A 145 3.50 5.02 -18.42
C PRO A 145 3.03 5.61 -17.08
N GLU A 146 2.05 4.98 -16.44
CA GLU A 146 1.55 5.36 -15.12
C GLU A 146 1.20 4.12 -14.30
N ILE A 147 1.65 4.10 -13.05
CA ILE A 147 1.38 3.05 -12.07
C ILE A 147 0.88 3.70 -10.79
N VAL A 148 -0.08 3.05 -10.12
CA VAL A 148 -0.57 3.49 -8.81
C VAL A 148 -0.38 2.36 -7.80
N LEU A 149 0.49 2.59 -6.81
CA LEU A 149 0.56 1.76 -5.61
C LEU A 149 -0.58 2.19 -4.70
N ARG A 150 -1.62 1.36 -4.60
CA ARG A 150 -2.86 1.74 -3.94
C ARG A 150 -2.82 1.41 -2.46
N ASN A 151 -3.42 2.27 -1.64
CA ASN A 151 -3.65 2.04 -0.21
C ASN A 151 -2.39 1.58 0.54
N VAL A 152 -1.26 2.19 0.20
CA VAL A 152 0.04 2.01 0.85
C VAL A 152 -0.05 2.53 2.27
N GLN A 153 0.40 1.74 3.23
CA GLN A 153 0.55 2.15 4.62
C GLN A 153 1.69 3.18 4.71
N ASP A 154 1.41 4.31 5.36
CA ASP A 154 2.32 5.46 5.49
C ASP A 154 2.89 5.91 4.12
N PRO A 155 2.03 6.42 3.21
CA PRO A 155 2.42 6.71 1.83
C PRO A 155 3.50 7.81 1.74
N GLU A 156 3.57 8.72 2.71
CA GLU A 156 4.61 9.76 2.77
C GLU A 156 6.00 9.15 3.05
N ALA A 157 6.08 8.20 4.00
CA ALA A 157 7.33 7.49 4.27
C ALA A 157 7.79 6.67 3.06
N VAL A 158 6.86 5.96 2.40
CA VAL A 158 7.17 5.15 1.21
C VAL A 158 7.54 6.04 0.02
N TYR A 159 6.87 7.18 -0.14
CA TYR A 159 7.25 8.21 -1.11
C TYR A 159 8.71 8.66 -0.93
N GLU A 160 9.13 8.97 0.30
CA GLU A 160 10.50 9.39 0.59
C GLU A 160 11.53 8.29 0.32
N ILE A 161 11.20 7.03 0.63
CA ILE A 161 12.04 5.87 0.28
C ILE A 161 12.22 5.80 -1.23
N LEU A 162 11.11 5.83 -1.98
CA LEU A 162 11.13 5.71 -3.43
C LEU A 162 11.87 6.88 -4.09
N ARG A 163 11.62 8.11 -3.63
CA ARG A 163 12.29 9.32 -4.11
C ARG A 163 13.81 9.21 -3.97
N ARG A 164 14.30 8.76 -2.81
CA ARG A 164 15.75 8.55 -2.59
C ARG A 164 16.29 7.43 -3.48
N ALA A 165 15.56 6.33 -3.60
CA ALA A 165 15.94 5.20 -4.43
C ALA A 165 16.12 5.60 -5.91
N VAL A 166 15.17 6.36 -6.45
CA VAL A 166 15.23 6.89 -7.83
C VAL A 166 16.45 7.79 -8.04
N LEU A 167 16.74 8.69 -7.10
CA LEU A 167 17.92 9.56 -7.20
C LEU A 167 19.23 8.77 -7.21
N GLU A 168 19.34 7.75 -6.37
CA GLU A 168 20.54 6.90 -6.33
C GLU A 168 20.66 6.01 -7.57
N ALA A 169 19.56 5.46 -8.09
CA ALA A 169 19.56 4.69 -9.34
C ALA A 169 20.04 5.54 -10.53
N ARG A 170 19.54 6.78 -10.66
CA ARG A 170 20.00 7.72 -11.70
C ARG A 170 21.48 8.08 -11.55
N LYS A 171 21.97 8.28 -10.32
CA LYS A 171 23.41 8.53 -10.09
C LYS A 171 24.25 7.36 -10.57
N ARG A 172 23.94 6.13 -10.14
CA ARG A 172 24.67 4.92 -10.58
C ARG A 172 24.71 4.80 -12.10
N HIS A 173 23.56 4.95 -12.75
CA HIS A 173 23.48 4.85 -14.22
C HIS A 173 24.24 5.97 -14.95
N ASN A 174 24.29 7.18 -14.38
CA ASN A 174 25.09 8.28 -14.93
C ASN A 174 26.60 8.07 -14.76
N PHE A 175 27.04 7.39 -13.71
CA PHE A 175 28.46 7.04 -13.52
C PHE A 175 28.92 5.98 -14.52
N SER A 176 28.11 4.96 -14.78
CA SER A 176 28.44 3.91 -15.77
C SER A 176 28.70 4.47 -17.17
N TYR A 177 27.92 5.46 -17.62
CA TYR A 177 28.13 6.08 -18.94
C TYR A 177 29.43 6.88 -19.05
N ARG A 178 29.99 7.34 -17.92
CA ARG A 178 31.22 8.15 -17.90
C ARG A 178 32.50 7.32 -17.83
N GLU A 179 32.42 6.07 -17.38
CA GLU A 179 33.58 5.17 -17.31
C GLU A 179 33.82 4.42 -18.63
N GLU A 180 32.80 4.35 -19.50
CA GLU A 180 32.88 3.70 -20.82
C GLU A 180 33.36 4.63 -21.97
N MET A 181 33.72 5.89 -21.68
CA MET A 181 34.19 6.90 -22.65
C MET A 181 35.66 7.28 -22.38
#